data_AF-A0A937H082-F1
#
_entry.id   AF-A0A937H082-F1
#
_cell.length_a   1.000
_cell.length_b   1.000
_cell.length_c   1.000
_cell.angle_alpha   90.00
_cell.angle_beta   90.00
_cell.angle_gamma   90.00
#
_symmetry.space_group_name_H-M   'P 1'
#
loop_
_entity.id
_entity.type
_entity.pdbx_description
1 polymer ?
#
loop_
_entity_poly.entity_id
_entity_poly.type
_entity_poly.pdbx_seq_one_letter_code
_entity_poly.pdbx_strand_id
1 'polypeptide(L)'
;MIQFYILLIALFSNLFQPTSVEGLWITQDDETGKKKSEVLLYKENGKLYGKIVRLLLPEDQGKRCENCKGADKNQPIEGLVIVKDLVLEDEVWEEGTIMDPKSGKVYDCFLSLEDSKTLKVRGFLGFSLLGRTQIWKRQE
;
A
#
# COMPACT_ATOMS: atom_id res chain seq x y z
N MET A 1 47.83 3.51 44.84
CA MET A 1 47.82 3.71 43.38
C MET A 1 46.48 3.21 42.88
N ILE A 2 45.64 4.13 42.40
CA ILE A 2 44.20 3.95 42.18
C ILE A 2 43.98 3.29 40.82
N GLN A 3 43.20 2.21 40.80
CA GLN A 3 42.77 1.54 39.58
C GLN A 3 41.26 1.31 39.72
N PHE A 4 40.44 2.15 39.09
CA PHE A 4 39.01 1.90 38.97
C PHE A 4 38.48 2.33 37.59
N TYR A 5 38.27 1.28 36.79
CA TYR A 5 37.51 1.10 35.56
C TYR A 5 36.61 2.25 35.07
N ILE A 6 36.85 2.67 33.83
CA ILE A 6 35.91 3.45 33.01
C ILE A 6 34.80 2.52 32.53
N LEU A 7 33.57 2.75 32.99
CA LEU A 7 32.37 2.05 32.52
C LEU A 7 31.95 2.64 31.16
N LEU A 8 32.24 1.92 30.07
CA LEU A 8 31.78 2.27 28.72
C LEU A 8 30.30 1.84 28.57
N ILE A 9 29.38 2.77 28.77
CA ILE A 9 27.94 2.53 28.50
C ILE A 9 27.76 2.57 26.98
N ALA A 10 27.66 1.40 26.36
CA ALA A 10 27.26 1.28 24.96
C ALA A 10 25.74 1.56 24.86
N LEU A 11 25.39 2.80 24.53
CA LEU A 11 24.03 3.16 24.11
C LEU A 11 23.79 2.53 22.73
N PHE A 12 23.31 1.29 22.71
CA PHE A 12 22.63 0.75 21.55
C PHE A 12 21.30 1.50 21.40
N SER A 13 21.35 2.64 20.72
CA SER A 13 20.16 3.24 20.15
C SER A 13 19.61 2.27 19.12
N ASN A 14 18.60 1.49 19.50
CA ASN A 14 17.75 0.83 18.53
C ASN A 14 17.20 1.93 17.63
N LEU A 15 17.72 2.00 16.41
CA LEU A 15 17.10 2.76 15.33
C LEU A 15 15.78 2.04 15.03
N PHE A 16 14.74 2.34 15.83
CA PHE A 16 13.37 2.05 15.47
C PHE A 16 13.11 2.93 14.24
N GLN A 17 13.32 2.38 13.06
CA GLN A 17 12.72 2.96 11.88
C GLN A 17 11.26 2.56 11.96
N PRO A 18 10.32 3.47 12.29
CA PRO A 18 8.95 3.21 11.91
C PRO A 18 8.98 3.07 10.40
N THR A 19 8.85 1.84 9.90
CA THR A 19 8.64 1.60 8.48
C THR A 19 7.26 2.14 8.18
N SER A 20 7.20 3.41 7.84
CA SER A 20 5.98 4.10 7.46
C SER A 20 5.43 3.44 6.20
N VAL A 21 4.12 3.20 6.16
CA VAL A 21 3.45 2.61 4.99
C VAL A 21 3.39 3.59 3.81
N GLU A 22 3.49 4.88 4.10
CA GLU A 22 3.51 5.95 3.10
C GLU A 22 4.70 5.80 2.12
N GLY A 23 4.48 6.27 0.90
CA GLY A 23 5.47 6.22 -0.18
C GLY A 23 4.96 5.48 -1.41
N LEU A 24 5.86 5.24 -2.34
CA LEU A 24 5.54 4.61 -3.62
C LEU A 24 5.71 3.09 -3.57
N TRP A 25 4.72 2.39 -4.11
CA TRP A 25 4.62 0.94 -4.12
C TRP A 25 4.33 0.43 -5.52
N ILE A 26 4.98 -0.67 -5.89
CA ILE A 26 4.82 -1.36 -7.15
C ILE A 26 3.85 -2.51 -6.96
N THR A 27 2.74 -2.47 -7.69
CA THR A 27 1.81 -3.60 -7.80
C THR A 27 2.33 -4.61 -8.82
N GLN A 28 2.13 -5.90 -8.59
CA GLN A 28 2.58 -6.95 -9.50
C GLN A 28 1.44 -7.88 -9.89
N ASP A 29 1.59 -8.54 -11.03
CA ASP A 29 0.78 -9.69 -11.37
C ASP A 29 1.24 -10.92 -10.55
N ASP A 30 0.36 -11.52 -9.76
CA ASP A 30 0.78 -12.61 -8.86
C ASP A 30 1.23 -13.89 -9.59
N GLU A 31 0.84 -14.09 -10.86
CA GLU A 31 1.24 -15.26 -11.65
C GLU A 31 2.55 -15.01 -12.40
N THR A 32 2.67 -13.84 -13.04
CA THR A 32 3.79 -13.54 -13.94
C THR A 32 4.88 -12.67 -13.31
N GLY A 33 4.63 -12.07 -12.14
CA GLY A 33 5.54 -11.12 -11.48
C GLY A 33 5.69 -9.78 -12.22
N LYS A 34 4.96 -9.56 -13.31
CA LYS A 34 5.05 -8.32 -14.10
C LYS A 34 4.60 -7.13 -13.26
N LYS A 35 5.43 -6.09 -13.23
CA LYS A 35 5.11 -4.81 -12.58
C LYS A 35 3.98 -4.12 -13.37
N LYS A 36 2.90 -3.75 -12.69
CA LYS A 36 1.69 -3.19 -13.32
C LYS A 36 1.54 -1.69 -13.11
N SER A 37 1.69 -1.22 -11.88
CA SER A 37 1.46 0.19 -11.54
C SER A 37 2.33 0.65 -10.36
N GLU A 38 2.61 1.94 -10.33
CA GLU A 38 3.12 2.68 -9.18
C GLU A 38 1.93 3.30 -8.44
N VAL A 39 1.80 2.98 -7.15
CA VAL A 39 0.77 3.50 -6.26
C VAL A 39 1.43 4.29 -5.13
N LEU A 40 1.06 5.56 -5.00
CA LEU A 40 1.45 6.40 -3.88
C LEU A 40 0.48 6.18 -2.72
N LEU A 41 0.97 5.65 -1.61
CA LEU A 41 0.26 5.64 -0.34
C LEU A 41 0.57 6.91 0.44
N TYR A 42 -0.47 7.60 0.90
CA TYR A 42 -0.35 8.86 1.63
C TYR A 42 -1.44 8.97 2.70
N LYS A 43 -1.15 9.75 3.75
CA LYS A 43 -2.12 10.05 4.80
C LYS A 43 -2.81 11.39 4.54
N GLU A 44 -4.10 11.42 4.79
CA GLU A 44 -4.91 12.63 4.77
C GLU A 44 -5.95 12.53 5.90
N ASN A 45 -6.04 13.55 6.75
CA ASN A 45 -6.99 13.59 7.88
C ASN A 45 -6.96 12.33 8.78
N GLY A 46 -5.76 11.77 9.02
CA GLY A 46 -5.58 10.59 9.87
C GLY A 46 -5.90 9.25 9.20
N LYS A 47 -6.38 9.24 7.96
CA LYS A 47 -6.65 8.03 7.18
C LYS A 47 -5.61 7.82 6.08
N LEU A 48 -5.43 6.58 5.66
CA LEU A 48 -4.53 6.23 4.56
C LEU A 48 -5.30 6.04 3.25
N TYR A 49 -4.73 6.61 2.20
CA TYR A 49 -5.23 6.56 0.83
C TYR A 49 -4.13 6.07 -0.12
N GLY A 50 -4.53 5.57 -1.29
CA GLY A 50 -3.62 5.07 -2.30
C GLY A 50 -4.02 5.51 -3.70
N LYS A 51 -3.14 6.25 -4.36
CA LYS A 51 -3.35 6.81 -5.69
C LYS A 51 -2.45 6.16 -6.73
N ILE A 52 -3.02 5.73 -7.85
CA ILE A 52 -2.22 5.27 -9.00
C ILE A 52 -1.53 6.49 -9.59
N VAL A 53 -0.20 6.54 -9.54
CA VAL A 53 0.57 7.64 -10.12
C VAL A 53 1.11 7.31 -11.51
N ARG A 54 1.28 6.02 -11.83
CA ARG A 54 1.76 5.57 -13.13
C ARG A 54 1.34 4.15 -13.45
N LEU A 55 0.98 3.88 -14.70
CA LEU A 55 0.85 2.54 -15.27
C LEU A 55 2.15 2.15 -15.98
N LEU A 56 2.69 0.99 -15.60
CA LEU A 56 4.02 0.55 -16.01
C LEU A 56 4.02 -0.26 -17.30
N LEU A 57 2.88 -0.84 -17.66
CA LEU A 57 2.69 -1.57 -18.91
C LEU A 57 2.29 -0.60 -20.02
N PRO A 58 3.02 -0.52 -21.15
CA PRO A 58 2.68 0.39 -22.25
C PRO A 58 1.26 0.21 -22.78
N GLU A 59 0.74 -1.02 -22.80
CA GLU A 59 -0.61 -1.33 -23.22
C GLU A 59 -1.70 -0.82 -22.26
N ASP A 60 -1.33 -0.42 -21.05
CA ASP A 60 -2.25 0.12 -20.04
C ASP A 60 -2.23 1.65 -19.96
N GLN A 61 -1.19 2.31 -20.46
CA GLN A 61 -1.05 3.76 -20.40
C GLN A 61 -2.19 4.48 -21.12
N GLY A 62 -2.72 5.54 -20.51
CA GLY A 62 -3.85 6.31 -21.04
C GLY A 62 -5.23 5.62 -20.94
N LYS A 63 -5.31 4.39 -20.39
CA LYS A 63 -6.60 3.74 -20.15
C LYS A 63 -7.45 4.54 -19.16
N ARG A 64 -8.77 4.46 -19.38
CA ARG A 64 -9.79 5.06 -18.53
C ARG A 64 -10.56 3.98 -17.79
N CYS A 65 -11.06 4.27 -16.60
CA CYS A 65 -11.86 3.30 -15.84
C CYS A 65 -13.31 3.27 -16.33
N GLU A 66 -13.55 2.54 -17.41
CA GLU A 66 -14.88 2.45 -18.05
C GLU A 66 -15.93 1.75 -17.16
N ASN A 67 -15.47 0.77 -16.37
CA ASN A 67 -16.32 -0.03 -15.48
C ASN A 67 -16.53 0.60 -14.09
N CYS A 68 -15.77 1.66 -13.76
CA CYS A 68 -15.96 2.39 -12.51
C CYS A 68 -17.34 3.05 -12.44
N LYS A 69 -17.75 3.41 -11.22
CA LYS A 69 -19.03 4.07 -10.92
C LYS A 69 -18.78 5.48 -10.38
N GLY A 70 -19.82 6.31 -10.42
CA GLY A 70 -19.79 7.66 -9.83
C GLY A 70 -18.71 8.55 -10.46
N ALA A 71 -18.01 9.31 -9.63
CA ALA A 71 -16.97 10.25 -10.06
C ALA A 71 -15.78 9.59 -10.76
N ASP A 72 -15.50 8.32 -10.45
CA ASP A 72 -14.36 7.57 -10.99
C ASP A 72 -14.65 7.00 -12.38
N LYS A 73 -15.93 7.00 -12.83
CA LYS A 73 -16.32 6.48 -14.14
C LYS A 73 -15.70 7.30 -15.27
N ASN A 74 -15.11 6.60 -16.24
CA ASN A 74 -14.43 7.16 -17.39
C ASN A 74 -13.29 8.12 -17.03
N GLN A 75 -12.79 8.14 -15.80
CA GLN A 75 -11.58 8.93 -15.49
C GLN A 75 -10.33 8.19 -15.96
N PRO A 76 -9.23 8.89 -16.31
CA PRO A 76 -7.94 8.24 -16.50
C PRO A 76 -7.58 7.38 -15.28
N ILE A 77 -7.11 6.16 -15.49
CA ILE A 77 -6.74 5.26 -14.38
C ILE A 77 -5.57 5.86 -13.59
N GLU A 78 -4.60 6.45 -14.29
CA GLU A 78 -3.57 7.29 -13.67
C GLU A 78 -4.23 8.51 -13.04
N GLY A 79 -4.06 8.66 -11.73
CA GLY A 79 -4.68 9.71 -10.94
C GLY A 79 -5.83 9.23 -10.05
N LEU A 80 -6.37 8.02 -10.28
CA LEU A 80 -7.42 7.48 -9.41
C LEU A 80 -6.88 7.14 -8.02
N VAL A 81 -7.64 7.54 -7.01
CA VAL A 81 -7.47 7.07 -5.63
C VAL A 81 -8.22 5.76 -5.51
N ILE A 82 -7.49 4.65 -5.46
CA ILE A 82 -8.04 3.29 -5.44
C ILE A 82 -8.12 2.70 -4.04
N VAL A 83 -7.24 3.11 -3.12
CA VAL A 83 -7.33 2.75 -1.70
C VAL A 83 -7.89 3.95 -0.94
N LYS A 84 -8.95 3.75 -0.16
CA LYS A 84 -9.65 4.83 0.53
C LYS A 84 -9.95 4.49 1.98
N ASP A 85 -9.82 5.49 2.83
CA ASP A 85 -10.35 5.55 4.19
C ASP A 85 -9.80 4.50 5.18
N LEU A 86 -8.60 3.97 4.96
CA LEU A 86 -8.02 3.03 5.91
C LEU A 86 -7.64 3.73 7.23
N VAL A 87 -7.91 3.08 8.36
CA VAL A 87 -7.56 3.52 9.72
C VAL A 87 -6.52 2.56 10.30
N LEU A 88 -5.60 3.07 11.11
CA LEU A 88 -4.56 2.26 11.74
C LEU A 88 -5.07 1.65 13.06
N GLU A 89 -5.16 0.32 13.13
CA GLU A 89 -5.49 -0.45 14.32
C GLU A 89 -4.47 -1.59 14.50
N ASP A 90 -3.85 -1.70 15.67
CA ASP A 90 -2.89 -2.76 16.01
C ASP A 90 -1.84 -3.08 14.91
N GLU A 91 -1.25 -2.02 14.33
CA GLU A 91 -0.24 -2.07 13.25
C GLU A 91 -0.77 -2.44 11.85
N VAL A 92 -2.08 -2.63 11.72
CA VAL A 92 -2.77 -2.91 10.45
C VAL A 92 -3.59 -1.70 10.03
N TRP A 93 -3.54 -1.36 8.74
CA TRP A 93 -4.41 -0.35 8.16
C TRP A 93 -5.67 -1.02 7.63
N GLU A 94 -6.84 -0.76 8.18
CA GLU A 94 -8.09 -1.48 7.88
C GLU A 94 -9.34 -0.57 7.85
N GLU A 95 -10.54 -1.15 7.84
CA GLU A 95 -11.86 -0.50 7.67
C GLU A 95 -12.11 0.25 6.36
N GLY A 96 -11.08 0.38 5.53
CA GLY A 96 -11.13 1.05 4.24
C GLY A 96 -11.47 0.11 3.09
N THR A 97 -11.34 0.64 1.88
CA THR A 97 -11.66 -0.08 0.66
C THR A 97 -10.55 0.01 -0.37
N ILE A 98 -10.53 -0.97 -1.28
CA ILE A 98 -9.72 -0.94 -2.49
C ILE A 98 -10.59 -1.19 -3.72
N MET A 99 -10.42 -0.36 -4.76
CA MET A 99 -11.09 -0.51 -6.04
C MET A 99 -10.14 -1.10 -7.09
N ASP A 100 -10.60 -2.12 -7.82
CA ASP A 100 -9.93 -2.59 -9.04
C ASP A 100 -10.42 -1.78 -10.26
N PRO A 101 -9.57 -0.93 -10.89
CA PRO A 101 -10.00 -0.13 -12.04
C PRO A 101 -10.34 -0.95 -13.28
N LYS A 102 -9.85 -2.21 -13.39
CA LYS A 102 -10.17 -3.06 -14.54
C LYS A 102 -11.63 -3.51 -14.50
N SER A 103 -12.09 -3.95 -13.33
CA SER A 103 -13.46 -4.44 -13.15
C SER A 103 -14.44 -3.40 -12.59
N GLY A 104 -13.94 -2.28 -12.06
CA GLY A 104 -14.74 -1.28 -11.34
C GLY A 104 -15.30 -1.78 -10.01
N LYS A 105 -14.87 -2.95 -9.53
CA LYS A 105 -15.33 -3.54 -8.27
C LYS A 105 -14.56 -2.93 -7.11
N VAL A 106 -15.29 -2.73 -6.01
CA VAL A 106 -14.76 -2.21 -4.75
C VAL A 106 -14.82 -3.35 -3.73
N TYR A 107 -13.75 -3.47 -2.95
CA TYR A 107 -13.53 -4.50 -1.95
C TYR A 107 -13.19 -3.86 -0.61
N ASP A 108 -13.61 -4.49 0.48
CA ASP A 108 -13.07 -4.16 1.80
C ASP A 108 -11.59 -4.49 1.81
N CYS A 109 -10.78 -3.68 2.51
CA CYS A 109 -9.33 -3.76 2.39
C CYS A 109 -8.63 -3.62 3.73
N PHE A 110 -7.54 -4.37 3.89
CA PHE A 110 -6.52 -4.03 4.87
C PHE A 110 -5.10 -4.16 4.30
N LEU A 111 -4.19 -3.39 4.89
CA LEU A 111 -2.78 -3.30 4.54
C LEU A 111 -1.94 -3.61 5.78
N SER A 112 -0.95 -4.48 5.63
CA SER A 112 0.06 -4.71 6.67
C SER A 112 1.45 -4.81 6.07
N LEU A 113 2.42 -4.19 6.73
CA LEU A 113 3.82 -4.31 6.33
C LEU A 113 4.34 -5.66 6.81
N GLU A 114 4.90 -6.43 5.88
CA GLU A 114 5.67 -7.63 6.23
C GLU A 114 7.12 -7.25 6.58
N ASP A 115 7.67 -6.28 5.85
CA ASP A 115 8.97 -5.69 6.12
C ASP A 115 9.03 -4.26 5.52
N SER A 116 10.18 -3.59 5.59
CA SER A 116 10.34 -2.22 5.10
C SER A 116 10.10 -2.07 3.59
N LYS A 117 10.15 -3.15 2.80
CA LYS A 117 10.04 -3.18 1.34
C LYS A 117 8.86 -4.02 0.83
N THR A 118 8.15 -4.72 1.70
CA THR A 118 7.07 -5.65 1.35
C THR A 118 5.78 -5.29 2.08
N LEU A 119 4.75 -4.98 1.30
CA LEU A 119 3.41 -4.66 1.79
C LEU A 119 2.43 -5.74 1.36
N LYS A 120 1.67 -6.27 2.31
CA LYS A 120 0.53 -7.15 2.06
C LYS A 120 -0.71 -6.28 1.90
N VAL A 121 -1.40 -6.44 0.78
CA VAL A 121 -2.64 -5.74 0.46
C VAL A 121 -3.73 -6.78 0.28
N ARG A 122 -4.67 -6.88 1.22
CA ARG A 122 -5.78 -7.84 1.12
C ARG A 122 -7.07 -7.12 0.73
N GLY A 123 -7.72 -7.60 -0.32
CA GLY A 123 -9.06 -7.19 -0.71
C GLY A 123 -10.04 -8.37 -0.57
N PHE A 124 -11.24 -8.13 -0.02
CA PHE A 124 -12.25 -9.16 0.19
C PHE A 124 -13.68 -8.61 0.06
N LEU A 125 -14.67 -9.50 0.01
CA LEU A 125 -16.10 -9.13 0.01
C LEU A 125 -16.77 -9.68 1.26
N GLY A 126 -17.17 -8.80 2.18
CA GLY A 126 -17.87 -9.17 3.41
C GLY A 126 -16.96 -9.87 4.43
N PHE A 127 -16.74 -11.17 4.29
CA PHE A 127 -15.85 -11.91 5.19
C PHE A 127 -14.42 -11.93 4.65
N SER A 128 -13.44 -11.60 5.49
CA SER A 128 -12.01 -11.52 5.11
C SER A 128 -11.44 -12.83 4.56
N LEU A 129 -12.04 -13.99 4.88
CA LEU A 129 -11.68 -15.30 4.32
C LEU A 129 -11.97 -15.42 2.81
N LEU A 130 -12.96 -14.69 2.29
CA LEU A 130 -13.35 -14.69 0.88
C LEU A 130 -12.72 -13.49 0.15
N GLY A 131 -11.41 -13.57 -0.07
CA GLY A 131 -10.64 -12.51 -0.69
C GLY A 131 -9.30 -12.97 -1.23
N ARG A 132 -8.50 -12.00 -1.70
CA ARG A 132 -7.15 -12.20 -2.24
C ARG A 132 -6.19 -11.24 -1.57
N THR A 133 -4.99 -11.73 -1.27
CA THR A 133 -3.87 -10.89 -0.85
C THR A 133 -2.92 -10.72 -2.02
N GLN A 134 -2.56 -9.48 -2.32
CA GLN A 134 -1.47 -9.12 -3.23
C GLN A 134 -0.25 -8.69 -2.43
N ILE A 135 0.91 -8.88 -3.02
CA ILE A 135 2.18 -8.38 -2.47
C ILE A 135 2.62 -7.19 -3.31
N TRP A 136 2.76 -6.04 -2.65
CA TRP A 136 3.32 -4.85 -3.26
C TRP A 136 4.76 -4.65 -2.77
N LYS A 137 5.61 -4.18 -3.67
CA LYS A 137 7.03 -3.95 -3.39
C LYS A 137 7.33 -2.46 -3.37
N ARG A 138 8.03 -1.99 -2.36
CA ARG A 138 8.39 -0.56 -2.27
C ARG A 138 9.21 -0.16 -3.49
N GLN A 139 8.89 1.00 -4.07
CA GLN A 139 9.69 1.58 -5.13
C GLN A 139 10.98 2.12 -4.52
N GLU A 140 12.12 1.59 -5.01
CA GLU A 140 13.46 2.08 -4.69
C GLU A 140 13.89 3.22 -5.63
#